data_AF-A0A1V9FQU3-F1
#
_entry.id   AF-A0A1V9FQU3-F1
#
_cell.length_a   1.000
_cell.length_b   1.000
_cell.length_c   1.000
_cell.angle_alpha   90.00
_cell.angle_beta   90.00
_cell.angle_gamma   90.00
#
_symmetry.space_group_name_H-M   'P 1'
#
loop_
_entity.id
_entity.type
_entity.pdbx_description
1 polymer ?
#
loop_
_entity_poly.entity_id
_entity_poly.type
_entity_poly.pdbx_seq_one_letter_code
_entity_poly.pdbx_strand_id
1 'polypeptide(L)'
;MLEEISCPSNERRRHLINSLAQFKLFIKKDFISPIEITENFCKRFRQFLLDKYTGETPDYYYLRFKWAVSAAKSDGYFQKNPSEKVNSKSNPSKLN
;
A
#
# COMPACT_ATOMS: atom_id res chain seq x y z
N MET A 1 -6.51 -32.09 -2.28
CA MET A 1 -5.82 -31.41 -3.39
C MET A 1 -5.30 -30.11 -2.79
N LEU A 2 -4.04 -30.11 -2.37
CA LEU A 2 -3.39 -28.90 -1.86
C LEU A 2 -3.10 -28.04 -3.08
N GLU A 3 -3.81 -26.92 -3.25
CA GLU A 3 -3.40 -25.91 -4.22
C GLU A 3 -1.98 -25.47 -3.84
N GLU A 4 -1.02 -25.76 -4.71
CA GLU A 4 0.33 -25.19 -4.63
C GLU A 4 0.20 -23.67 -4.62
N ILE A 5 0.36 -23.07 -3.45
CA ILE A 5 0.54 -21.63 -3.32
C ILE A 5 1.86 -21.32 -4.02
N SER A 6 1.78 -20.89 -5.28
CA SER A 6 2.90 -20.34 -6.04
C SER A 6 3.57 -19.27 -5.17
N CYS A 7 4.75 -19.58 -4.64
CA CYS A 7 5.48 -18.67 -3.77
C CYS A 7 5.74 -17.39 -4.57
N PRO A 8 5.19 -16.22 -4.16
CA PRO A 8 5.38 -15.00 -4.91
C PRO A 8 6.88 -14.73 -5.01
N SER A 9 7.35 -14.38 -6.21
CA SER A 9 8.77 -14.10 -6.44
C SER A 9 9.34 -13.19 -5.36
N ASN A 10 10.60 -13.40 -4.98
CA ASN A 10 11.25 -12.71 -3.84
C ASN A 10 11.04 -11.18 -3.86
N GLU A 11 11.01 -10.59 -5.05
CA GLU A 11 10.71 -9.18 -5.27
C GLU A 11 9.29 -8.76 -4.83
N ARG A 12 8.25 -9.53 -5.19
CA ARG A 12 6.87 -9.22 -4.79
C ARG A 12 6.71 -9.26 -3.27
N ARG A 13 7.34 -10.24 -2.61
CA ARG A 13 7.38 -10.35 -1.14
C ARG A 13 8.11 -9.16 -0.52
N ARG A 14 9.24 -8.75 -1.10
CA ARG A 14 10.01 -7.57 -0.66
C ARG A 14 9.18 -6.29 -0.72
N HIS A 15 8.44 -6.04 -1.81
CA HIS A 15 7.58 -4.85 -1.90
C HIS A 15 6.44 -4.86 -0.89
N LEU A 16 5.87 -6.03 -0.59
CA LEU A 16 4.84 -6.15 0.44
C LEU A 16 5.38 -5.81 1.84
N ILE A 17 6.52 -6.42 2.21
CA ILE A 17 7.17 -6.18 3.52
C ILE A 17 7.56 -4.71 3.65
N ASN A 18 8.16 -4.13 2.61
CA ASN A 18 8.55 -2.73 2.63
C ASN A 18 7.35 -1.79 2.66
N SER A 19 6.28 -2.10 1.92
CA SER A 19 5.02 -1.34 1.97
C SER A 19 4.47 -1.29 3.41
N LEU A 20 4.43 -2.44 4.09
CA LEU A 20 4.00 -2.51 5.49
C LEU A 20 4.93 -1.71 6.41
N ALA A 21 6.25 -1.82 6.23
CA ALA A 21 7.21 -1.05 7.04
C ALA A 21 7.02 0.46 6.86
N GLN A 22 6.83 0.93 5.62
CA GLN A 22 6.55 2.34 5.34
C GLN A 22 5.20 2.79 5.90
N PHE A 23 4.20 1.91 5.84
CA PHE A 23 2.89 2.19 6.42
C PHE A 23 2.98 2.40 7.93
N LYS A 24 3.67 1.53 8.66
CA LYS A 24 3.93 1.68 10.10
C LYS A 24 4.67 2.98 10.42
N LEU A 25 5.66 3.36 9.62
CA LEU A 25 6.36 4.65 9.78
C LEU A 25 5.43 5.85 9.58
N PHE A 26 4.50 5.76 8.62
CA PHE A 26 3.52 6.82 8.36
C PHE A 26 2.53 6.98 9.50
N ILE A 27 1.97 5.88 10.03
CA ILE A 27 0.98 5.93 11.11
C ILE A 27 1.60 6.10 12.50
N LYS A 28 2.91 5.82 12.65
CA LYS A 28 3.67 5.83 13.92
C LYS A 28 3.02 4.96 15.02
N LYS A 29 2.40 3.86 14.59
CA LYS A 29 1.65 2.90 15.40
C LYS A 29 1.79 1.51 14.78
N ASP A 30 1.52 0.48 15.55
CA ASP A 30 1.48 -0.89 15.04
C ASP A 30 0.11 -1.29 14.48
N PHE A 31 -0.96 -0.67 14.97
CA PHE A 31 -2.35 -0.96 14.60
C PHE A 31 -3.12 0.32 14.29
N ILE A 32 -4.13 0.21 13.44
CA ILE A 32 -5.04 1.29 13.05
C ILE A 32 -6.45 0.71 12.87
N SER A 33 -7.47 1.45 13.29
CA SER A 33 -8.86 1.05 13.10
C SER A 33 -9.28 1.28 11.64
N PRO A 34 -10.09 0.39 11.03
CA PRO A 34 -10.61 0.60 9.68
C PRO A 34 -11.30 1.96 9.48
N ILE A 35 -11.96 2.49 10.52
CA ILE A 35 -12.65 3.79 10.46
C ILE A 35 -11.69 4.98 10.26
N GLU A 36 -10.42 4.82 10.65
CA GLU A 36 -9.39 5.85 10.45
C GLU A 36 -8.86 5.85 9.00
N ILE A 37 -9.01 4.73 8.28
CA ILE A 37 -8.56 4.57 6.89
C ILE A 37 -9.61 5.15 5.94
N THR A 38 -9.58 6.46 5.79
CA THR A 38 -10.42 7.22 4.84
C THR A 38 -9.73 7.40 3.48
N GLU A 39 -10.47 7.84 2.45
CA GLU A 39 -9.87 8.19 1.15
C GLU A 39 -8.77 9.26 1.30
N ASN A 40 -8.97 10.25 2.18
CA ASN A 40 -7.96 11.28 2.44
C ASN A 40 -6.71 10.69 3.12
N PHE A 41 -6.88 9.74 4.02
CA PHE A 41 -5.77 9.00 4.61
C PHE A 41 -4.98 8.23 3.53
N CYS A 42 -5.68 7.55 2.60
CA CYS A 42 -5.06 6.88 1.47
C CYS A 42 -4.26 7.86 0.57
N LYS A 43 -4.76 9.09 0.34
CA LYS A 43 -4.05 10.14 -0.39
C LYS A 43 -2.79 10.59 0.34
N ARG A 44 -2.86 10.80 1.66
CA ARG A 44 -1.73 11.21 2.49
C ARG A 44 -0.64 10.16 2.56
N PHE A 45 -0.99 8.88 2.68
CA PHE A 45 -0.01 7.80 2.63
C PHE A 45 0.70 7.74 1.27
N ARG A 46 -0.05 7.91 0.16
CA ARG A 46 0.57 8.01 -1.17
C ARG A 46 1.56 9.17 -1.24
N GLN A 47 1.16 10.35 -0.74
CA GLN A 47 2.03 11.53 -0.75
C GLN A 47 3.31 11.30 0.07
N PHE A 48 3.19 10.71 1.26
CA PHE A 48 4.34 10.31 2.07
C PHE A 48 5.34 9.42 1.32
N LEU A 49 4.85 8.47 0.49
CA LEU A 49 5.73 7.64 -0.33
C LEU A 49 6.40 8.43 -1.46
N LEU A 50 5.66 9.34 -2.11
CA LEU A 50 6.19 10.20 -3.17
C LEU A 50 7.24 11.18 -2.65
N ASP A 51 7.05 11.73 -1.46
CA ASP A 51 8.00 12.66 -0.82
C ASP A 51 9.31 11.96 -0.44
N LYS A 52 9.25 10.65 -0.17
CA LYS A 52 10.40 9.86 0.33
C LYS A 52 11.18 9.13 -0.75
N TYR A 53 10.52 8.69 -1.83
CA TYR A 53 11.13 7.83 -2.85
C TYR A 53 10.98 8.41 -4.25
N THR A 54 11.94 8.09 -5.11
CA THR A 54 11.92 8.35 -6.56
C THR A 54 11.77 7.04 -7.34
N GLY A 55 11.62 7.15 -8.66
CA GLY A 55 11.37 6.04 -9.58
C GLY A 55 10.00 5.37 -9.36
N GLU A 56 9.96 4.06 -9.58
CA GLU A 56 8.75 3.23 -9.47
C GLU A 56 8.44 2.79 -8.03
N THR A 57 9.38 2.98 -7.10
CA THR A 57 9.24 2.52 -5.71
C THR A 57 7.96 3.01 -5.01
N PRO A 58 7.56 4.29 -5.09
CA PRO A 58 6.29 4.73 -4.50
C PRO A 58 5.07 4.00 -5.08
N ASP A 59 5.08 3.70 -6.38
CA ASP A 59 4.01 3.01 -7.07
C ASP A 59 3.86 1.57 -6.56
N TYR A 60 4.96 0.82 -6.54
CA TYR A 60 4.96 -0.57 -6.07
C TYR A 60 4.55 -0.70 -4.61
N TYR A 61 5.01 0.20 -3.73
CA TYR A 61 4.62 0.16 -2.33
C TYR A 61 3.15 0.51 -2.14
N TYR A 62 2.65 1.53 -2.85
CA TYR A 62 1.26 1.93 -2.75
C TYR A 62 0.31 0.87 -3.31
N LEU A 63 0.69 0.20 -4.42
CA LEU A 63 -0.10 -0.89 -5.01
C LEU A 63 -0.30 -2.04 -4.02
N ARG A 64 0.76 -2.43 -3.28
CA ARG A 64 0.65 -3.48 -2.25
C ARG A 64 -0.26 -3.07 -1.10
N PHE A 65 -0.25 -1.80 -0.71
CA PHE A 65 -1.22 -1.26 0.25
C PHE A 65 -2.66 -1.35 -0.27
N LYS A 66 -2.93 -0.97 -1.53
CA LYS A 66 -4.26 -1.10 -2.14
C LYS A 66 -4.76 -2.54 -2.12
N TRP A 67 -3.89 -3.51 -2.38
CA TRP A 67 -4.24 -4.93 -2.31
C TRP A 67 -4.69 -5.34 -0.91
N ALA A 68 -3.96 -4.93 0.13
CA ALA A 68 -4.33 -5.20 1.52
C ALA A 68 -5.68 -4.57 1.89
N VAL A 69 -5.92 -3.32 1.50
CA VAL A 69 -7.22 -2.64 1.74
C VAL A 69 -8.36 -3.33 0.96
N SER A 70 -8.08 -3.81 -0.26
CA SER A 70 -9.06 -4.55 -1.06
C SER A 70 -9.41 -5.89 -0.42
N ALA A 71 -8.42 -6.62 0.10
CA ALA A 71 -8.64 -7.86 0.85
C ALA A 71 -9.47 -7.60 2.11
N ALA A 72 -9.11 -6.59 2.90
CA ALA A 72 -9.87 -6.20 4.07
C ALA A 72 -11.32 -5.78 3.75
N LYS A 73 -11.57 -5.18 2.58
CA LYS A 73 -12.94 -4.93 2.10
C LYS A 73 -13.68 -6.24 1.81
N SER A 74 -13.03 -7.21 1.18
CA SER A 74 -13.63 -8.54 0.93
C SER A 74 -13.94 -9.27 2.23
N ASP A 75 -13.12 -9.09 3.27
CA ASP A 75 -13.31 -9.67 4.60
C ASP A 75 -14.32 -8.90 5.47
N GLY A 76 -14.94 -7.83 4.94
CA GLY A 76 -16.01 -7.09 5.62
C GLY A 76 -15.56 -5.98 6.58
N TYR A 77 -14.26 -5.68 6.67
CA TYR A 77 -13.77 -4.54 7.48
C TYR A 77 -14.18 -3.18 6.91
N PHE A 78 -14.51 -3.13 5.61
CA PHE A 78 -14.92 -1.92 4.93
C PHE A 78 -16.20 -2.15 4.13
N GLN A 79 -17.18 -1.25 4.26
CA GLN A 79 -18.35 -1.24 3.38
C GLN A 79 -17.97 -0.83 1.94
N LYS A 80 -17.04 0.13 1.82
CA LYS A 80 -16.51 0.65 0.54
C LYS A 80 -14.99 0.73 0.65
N ASN A 81 -14.26 0.33 -0.40
CA ASN A 81 -12.80 0.36 -0.38
C ASN A 81 -12.31 1.83 -0.43
N PRO A 82 -11.69 2.36 0.65
CA PRO A 82 -11.28 3.77 0.70
C PRO A 82 -10.14 4.11 -0.27
N SER A 83 -9.43 3.11 -0.80
CA SER A 83 -8.31 3.29 -1.71
C SER A 83 -8.68 3.20 -3.19
N GLU A 84 -9.92 2.81 -3.51
CA GLU A 84 -10.35 2.46 -4.87
C GLU A 84 -10.07 3.59 -5.88
N LYS A 85 -10.51 4.82 -5.54
CA LYS A 85 -10.36 6.03 -6.36
C LYS A 85 -9.00 6.71 -6.25
N VAL A 86 -8.07 6.17 -5.48
CA VAL A 86 -6.72 6.73 -5.31
C VAL A 86 -5.74 5.91 -6.13
N ASN A 87 -5.29 6.46 -7.26
CA ASN A 87 -4.32 5.79 -8.12
C ASN A 87 -2.93 5.74 -7.48
N SER A 88 -2.21 4.65 -7.71
CA SER A 88 -0.78 4.59 -7.44
C SER A 88 -0.03 5.50 -8.43
N LYS A 89 1.15 5.97 -8.05
CA LYS A 89 1.94 6.94 -8.82
C LYS A 89 3.42 6.66 -8.62
N SER A 90 4.19 6.67 -9.70
CA SER A 90 5.65 6.77 -9.65
C SER A 90 6.07 8.22 -9.42
N ASN A 91 7.32 8.42 -8.98
CA ASN A 91 7.90 9.74 -8.83
C ASN A 91 9.14 9.84 -9.73
N PRO A 92 9.04 10.46 -10.93
CA PRO A 92 10.16 10.50 -11.85
C PRO A 92 11.36 11.15 -11.18
N SER A 93 12.52 10.49 -11.26
CA SER A 93 13.76 11.08 -10.80
C SER A 93 14.01 12.37 -11.59
N LYS A 94 14.32 13.47 -10.89
CA LYS A 94 14.83 14.65 -11.58
C LYS A 94 16.16 14.24 -12.22
N LEU A 95 16.20 14.13 -13.55
CA LEU A 95 17.46 14.18 -14.27
C LEU A 95 18.07 15.55 -13.93
N ASN A 96 19.20 15.54 -13.24
CA ASN A 96 20.04 16.72 -13.07
C ASN A 96 20.71 17.05 -14.40
#